data_AF-A0A4Z0KCD7-F1
#
_entry.id   AF-A0A4Z0KCD7-F1
#
_cell.length_a   1.000
_cell.length_b   1.000
_cell.length_c   1.000
_cell.angle_alpha   90.00
_cell.angle_beta   90.00
_cell.angle_gamma   90.00
#
_symmetry.space_group_name_H-M   'P 1'
#
loop_
_entity.id
_entity.type
_entity.pdbx_description
1 polymer ?
#
loop_
_entity_poly.entity_id
_entity_poly.type
_entity_poly.pdbx_seq_one_letter_code
_entity_poly.pdbx_strand_id
1 'polypeptide(L)'
;PIYHEISPITLTTLHLEVSRATVDSLITKDRMRVDVVVAFFVRVKPSVEGIATAAQTLGQRTLSPEDLRMLVEDKFVDALRATAAQMTMHELQDTRENFVQGVQNTVAEDLSKNGLELESVSLTNFNQTSKEHFNPNNAFDAEGLTKLTQETERRRRERN
;
A
#
# COMPACT_ATOMS: atom_id res chain seq x y z
N PRO A 1 12.99 21.53 39.46
CA PRO A 1 12.05 21.86 38.36
C PRO A 1 12.24 20.87 37.21
N ILE A 2 11.29 19.94 37.03
CA ILE A 2 11.35 18.95 35.95
C ILE A 2 10.80 19.64 34.70
N TYR A 3 11.67 19.88 33.71
CA TYR A 3 11.24 20.33 32.39
C TYR A 3 10.22 19.34 31.85
N HIS A 4 8.97 19.79 31.67
CA HIS A 4 7.98 19.08 30.88
C HIS A 4 8.15 19.56 29.44
N GLU A 5 8.62 18.68 28.57
CA GLU A 5 8.66 18.94 27.13
C GLU A 5 7.23 18.84 26.59
N ILE A 6 6.79 19.87 25.86
CA ILE A 6 5.47 19.90 25.22
C ILE A 6 5.67 19.53 23.75
N SER A 7 5.12 18.39 23.34
CA SER A 7 5.10 17.96 21.94
C SER A 7 3.73 18.24 21.32
N PRO A 8 3.61 19.24 20.42
CA PRO A 8 2.38 19.47 19.68
C PRO A 8 2.13 18.31 18.69
N ILE A 9 0.86 17.88 18.59
CA ILE A 9 0.42 16.87 17.63
C ILE A 9 -0.83 17.35 16.87
N THR A 10 -1.01 16.87 15.64
CA THR A 10 -2.28 17.06 14.92
C THR A 10 -3.24 15.90 15.16
N LEU A 11 -4.53 16.21 15.24
CA LEU A 11 -5.62 15.22 15.30
C LEU A 11 -6.42 15.14 13.99
N THR A 12 -6.03 15.92 12.98
CA THR A 12 -6.69 15.92 11.68
C THR A 12 -6.29 14.70 10.87
N THR A 13 -7.16 14.28 9.95
CA THR A 13 -6.86 13.24 8.98
C THR A 13 -5.82 13.72 7.97
N LEU A 14 -4.81 12.89 7.76
CA LEU A 14 -3.72 13.08 6.83
C LEU A 14 -3.91 12.14 5.65
N HIS A 15 -3.69 12.67 4.45
CA HIS A 15 -3.76 11.93 3.20
C HIS A 15 -2.35 11.55 2.76
N LEU A 16 -2.06 10.25 2.76
CA LEU A 16 -0.76 9.69 2.40
C LEU A 16 -0.92 8.82 1.16
N GLU A 17 -0.26 9.18 0.07
CA GLU A 17 -0.32 8.44 -1.20
C GLU A 17 0.92 7.58 -1.38
N VAL A 18 0.72 6.32 -1.75
CA VAL A 18 1.77 5.37 -2.11
C VAL A 18 1.55 4.92 -3.54
N SER A 19 2.61 5.03 -4.36
CA SER A 19 2.62 4.57 -5.75
C SER A 19 3.64 3.47 -5.93
N ARG A 20 3.21 2.36 -6.54
CA ARG A 20 4.08 1.22 -6.89
C ARG A 20 3.84 0.91 -8.36
N ALA A 21 4.80 1.28 -9.21
CA ALA A 21 4.66 1.15 -10.65
C ALA A 21 5.97 0.73 -11.32
N THR A 22 5.89 0.20 -12.54
CA THR A 22 7.06 -0.16 -13.38
C THR A 22 7.96 -1.21 -12.69
N VAL A 23 9.25 -0.92 -12.51
CA VAL A 23 10.20 -1.77 -11.78
C VAL A 23 9.84 -1.95 -10.31
N ASP A 24 9.04 -1.04 -9.75
CA ASP A 24 8.58 -1.07 -8.36
C ASP A 24 7.16 -1.64 -8.21
N SER A 25 6.51 -2.06 -9.28
CA SER A 25 5.16 -2.64 -9.28
C SER A 25 5.00 -3.75 -8.24
N LEU A 26 3.76 -3.98 -7.82
CA LEU A 26 3.45 -5.16 -7.02
C LEU A 26 3.51 -6.42 -7.89
N ILE A 27 3.77 -7.57 -7.26
CA ILE A 27 3.75 -8.89 -7.92
C ILE A 27 2.60 -9.69 -7.32
N THR A 28 1.70 -10.16 -8.18
CA THR A 28 0.53 -10.94 -7.80
C THR A 28 0.89 -12.41 -7.57
N LYS A 29 -0.04 -13.18 -7.01
CA LYS A 29 0.06 -14.64 -6.82
C LYS A 29 0.46 -15.38 -8.09
N ASP A 30 -0.04 -14.92 -9.24
CA ASP A 30 0.22 -15.50 -10.56
C ASP A 30 1.36 -14.82 -11.33
N ARG A 31 2.27 -14.16 -10.59
CA ARG A 31 3.49 -13.50 -11.09
C ARG A 31 3.24 -12.39 -12.10
N MET A 32 2.05 -11.82 -12.09
CA MET A 32 1.77 -10.63 -12.87
C MET A 32 2.25 -9.39 -12.13
N ARG A 33 2.83 -8.45 -12.87
CA ARG A 33 3.19 -7.14 -12.33
C ARG A 33 2.01 -6.19 -12.48
N VAL A 34 1.66 -5.51 -11.40
CA VAL A 34 0.56 -4.55 -11.36
C VAL A 34 1.02 -3.22 -10.78
N ASP A 35 0.71 -2.16 -11.51
CA ASP A 35 0.93 -0.78 -11.11
C ASP A 35 -0.27 -0.30 -10.30
N VAL A 36 -0.02 0.25 -9.11
CA VAL A 36 -1.08 0.76 -8.23
C VAL A 36 -0.74 2.14 -7.68
N VAL A 37 -1.78 2.94 -7.46
CA VAL A 37 -1.73 4.13 -6.61
C VAL A 37 -2.79 3.96 -5.54
N VAL A 38 -2.37 4.07 -4.28
CA VAL A 38 -3.22 3.84 -3.12
C VAL A 38 -3.10 5.03 -2.16
N ALA A 39 -4.24 5.59 -1.80
CA ALA A 39 -4.36 6.63 -0.81
C ALA A 39 -4.74 6.04 0.55
N PHE A 40 -4.00 6.41 1.59
CA PHE A 40 -4.24 6.06 2.97
C PHE A 40 -4.66 7.32 3.73
N PHE A 41 -5.80 7.23 4.43
CA PHE A 41 -6.30 8.31 5.28
C PHE A 41 -6.04 7.92 6.73
N VAL A 42 -5.11 8.63 7.37
CA VAL A 42 -4.57 8.26 8.69
C VAL A 42 -4.71 9.44 9.64
N ARG A 43 -5.03 9.17 10.91
CA ARG A 43 -5.03 10.20 11.95
C ARG A 43 -4.54 9.64 13.27
N VAL A 44 -4.22 10.53 14.21
CA VAL A 44 -4.00 10.12 15.61
C VAL A 44 -5.31 9.57 16.16
N LYS A 45 -5.24 8.40 16.80
CA LYS A 45 -6.40 7.76 17.43
C LYS A 45 -6.93 8.69 18.53
N PRO A 46 -8.23 9.07 18.51
CA PRO A 46 -8.79 10.06 19.44
C PRO A 46 -9.11 9.45 20.81
N SER A 47 -8.16 8.73 21.40
CA SER A 47 -8.21 8.24 22.78
C SER A 47 -7.02 8.79 23.56
N VAL A 48 -7.12 8.83 24.89
CA VAL A 48 -6.04 9.32 25.76
C VAL A 48 -4.76 8.53 25.51
N GLU A 49 -4.87 7.20 25.39
CA GLU A 49 -3.76 6.30 25.11
C GLU A 49 -3.19 6.54 23.71
N GLY A 50 -4.04 6.65 22.68
CA GLY A 50 -3.62 6.89 21.30
C GLY A 50 -2.86 8.22 21.16
N ILE A 51 -3.39 9.27 21.76
CA ILE A 51 -2.75 10.61 21.83
C ILE A 51 -1.41 10.54 22.55
N ALA A 52 -1.35 9.88 23.72
CA ALA A 52 -0.12 9.74 24.49
C ALA A 52 0.95 8.95 23.72
N THR A 53 0.58 7.82 23.09
CA THR A 53 1.49 7.02 22.27
C THR A 53 1.99 7.84 21.08
N ALA A 54 1.10 8.50 20.32
CA ALA A 54 1.50 9.32 19.17
C ALA A 54 2.41 10.48 19.57
N ALA A 55 2.14 11.14 20.71
CA ALA A 55 3.01 12.20 21.22
C ALA A 55 4.42 11.69 21.57
N GLN A 56 4.55 10.47 22.08
CA GLN A 56 5.83 9.85 22.43
C GLN A 56 6.60 9.29 21.22
N THR A 57 5.91 8.69 20.25
CA THR A 57 6.55 7.99 19.13
C THR A 57 6.74 8.88 17.89
N LEU A 58 5.81 9.81 17.65
CA LEU A 58 5.78 10.66 16.45
C LEU A 58 6.06 12.12 16.80
N GLY A 59 5.45 12.62 17.88
CA GLY A 59 5.57 14.01 18.32
C GLY A 59 5.24 15.01 17.20
N GLN A 60 6.14 15.96 16.98
CA GLN A 60 5.98 17.02 15.97
C GLN A 60 5.89 16.50 14.54
N ARG A 61 6.33 15.27 14.25
CA ARG A 61 6.24 14.67 12.90
C ARG A 61 4.79 14.49 12.45
N THR A 62 3.84 14.41 13.38
CA THR A 62 2.40 14.38 13.04
C THR A 62 1.95 15.67 12.35
N LEU A 63 2.65 16.79 12.53
CA LEU A 63 2.29 18.08 11.95
C LEU A 63 2.63 18.17 10.44
N SER A 64 3.39 17.22 9.92
CA SER A 64 3.86 17.19 8.54
C SER A 64 3.46 15.85 7.88
N PRO A 65 2.62 15.87 6.83
CA PRO A 65 2.29 14.67 6.09
C PRO A 65 3.53 13.93 5.58
N GLU A 66 4.57 14.66 5.16
CA GLU A 66 5.80 14.08 4.62
C GLU A 66 6.63 13.38 5.71
N ASP A 67 6.77 14.00 6.89
CA ASP A 67 7.50 13.37 7.99
C ASP A 67 6.78 12.13 8.51
N LEU A 68 5.45 12.18 8.57
CA LEU A 68 4.67 11.01 8.93
C LEU A 68 4.79 9.93 7.86
N ARG A 69 4.70 10.29 6.58
CA ARG A 69 4.86 9.37 5.45
C ARG A 69 6.16 8.59 5.56
N MET A 70 7.29 9.27 5.77
CA MET A 70 8.60 8.60 5.90
C MET A 70 8.65 7.53 7.01
N LEU A 71 7.79 7.60 8.01
CA LEU A 71 7.76 6.63 9.11
C LEU A 71 6.86 5.41 8.84
N VAL A 72 5.86 5.56 7.98
CA VAL A 72 4.80 4.54 7.79
C VAL A 72 4.72 4.01 6.36
N GLU A 73 5.38 4.65 5.39
CA GLU A 73 5.33 4.27 3.98
C GLU A 73 5.80 2.82 3.75
N ASP A 74 6.93 2.42 4.35
CA ASP A 74 7.43 1.05 4.23
C ASP A 74 6.39 0.01 4.71
N LYS A 75 5.66 0.32 5.78
CA LYS A 75 4.58 -0.54 6.30
C LYS A 75 3.40 -0.64 5.35
N PHE A 76 3.04 0.45 4.68
CA PHE A 76 2.00 0.44 3.65
C PHE A 76 2.45 -0.36 2.43
N VAL A 77 3.68 -0.17 1.98
CA VAL A 77 4.24 -0.92 0.86
C VAL A 77 4.28 -2.42 1.17
N ASP A 78 4.67 -2.81 2.39
CA ASP A 78 4.70 -4.21 2.80
C ASP A 78 3.30 -4.82 2.88
N ALA A 79 2.32 -4.09 3.41
CA ALA A 79 0.93 -4.53 3.39
C ALA A 79 0.40 -4.72 1.95
N LEU A 80 0.64 -3.75 1.07
CA LEU A 80 0.26 -3.82 -0.35
C LEU A 80 0.88 -5.05 -1.03
N ARG A 81 2.18 -5.30 -0.81
CA ARG A 81 2.89 -6.47 -1.36
C ARG A 81 2.32 -7.78 -0.81
N ALA A 82 2.10 -7.87 0.50
CA ALA A 82 1.60 -9.06 1.15
C ALA A 82 0.20 -9.43 0.66
N THR A 83 -0.70 -8.45 0.55
CA THR A 83 -2.05 -8.68 0.02
C THR A 83 -2.03 -9.03 -1.47
N ALA A 84 -1.25 -8.31 -2.29
CA ALA A 84 -1.15 -8.60 -3.72
C ALA A 84 -0.61 -10.01 -4.00
N ALA A 85 0.38 -10.47 -3.23
CA ALA A 85 0.97 -11.80 -3.38
C ALA A 85 -0.02 -12.96 -3.12
N GLN A 86 -1.15 -12.70 -2.47
CA GLN A 86 -2.20 -13.68 -2.19
C GLN A 86 -3.30 -13.74 -3.26
N MET A 87 -3.34 -12.75 -4.15
CA MET A 87 -4.39 -12.57 -5.15
C MET A 87 -3.80 -12.66 -6.56
N THR A 88 -4.52 -13.22 -7.50
CA THR A 88 -4.19 -13.15 -8.93
C THR A 88 -4.50 -11.75 -9.49
N MET A 89 -3.93 -11.37 -10.63
CA MET A 89 -4.27 -10.09 -11.28
C MET A 89 -5.77 -9.94 -11.53
N HIS A 90 -6.41 -11.03 -11.98
CA HIS A 90 -7.85 -11.06 -12.23
C HIS A 90 -8.66 -10.84 -10.95
N GLU A 91 -8.33 -11.52 -9.86
CA GLU A 91 -8.99 -11.30 -8.57
C GLU A 91 -8.82 -9.86 -8.07
N LEU A 92 -7.64 -9.25 -8.25
CA LEU A 92 -7.42 -7.84 -7.88
C LEU A 92 -8.28 -6.89 -8.71
N GLN A 93 -8.44 -7.15 -10.01
CA GLN A 93 -9.24 -6.32 -10.89
C GLN A 93 -10.75 -6.48 -10.61
N ASP A 94 -11.21 -7.71 -10.38
CA ASP A 94 -12.63 -8.04 -10.21
C ASP A 94 -13.13 -7.75 -8.78
N THR A 95 -12.26 -7.89 -7.77
CA THR A 95 -12.60 -7.73 -6.34
C THR A 95 -11.68 -6.74 -5.63
N ARG A 96 -11.62 -5.50 -6.14
CA ARG A 96 -10.81 -4.41 -5.55
C ARG A 96 -11.09 -4.18 -4.06
N GLU A 97 -12.35 -4.34 -3.63
CA GLU A 97 -12.74 -4.23 -2.23
C GLU A 97 -12.01 -5.24 -1.33
N ASN A 98 -11.82 -6.47 -1.79
CA ASN A 98 -11.09 -7.49 -1.02
C ASN A 98 -9.61 -7.13 -0.86
N PHE A 99 -9.00 -6.57 -1.90
CA PHE A 99 -7.62 -6.07 -1.81
C PHE A 99 -7.53 -4.93 -0.78
N VAL A 100 -8.41 -3.94 -0.88
CA VAL A 100 -8.47 -2.80 0.06
C VAL A 100 -8.68 -3.29 1.49
N GLN A 101 -9.60 -4.22 1.72
CA GLN A 101 -9.88 -4.79 3.04
C GLN A 101 -8.67 -5.57 3.59
N GLY A 102 -7.99 -6.35 2.74
CA GLY A 102 -6.76 -7.06 3.12
C GLY A 102 -5.66 -6.10 3.57
N VAL A 103 -5.45 -5.03 2.80
CA VAL A 103 -4.48 -3.98 3.13
C VAL A 103 -4.86 -3.27 4.43
N GLN A 104 -6.14 -2.91 4.61
CA GLN A 104 -6.63 -2.28 5.84
C GLN A 104 -6.36 -3.14 7.07
N ASN A 105 -6.64 -4.44 6.99
CA ASN A 105 -6.44 -5.36 8.11
C ASN A 105 -4.96 -5.45 8.52
N THR A 106 -4.04 -5.50 7.53
CA THR A 106 -2.60 -5.57 7.81
C THR A 106 -2.06 -4.25 8.37
N VAL A 107 -2.50 -3.10 7.84
CA VAL A 107 -1.99 -1.78 8.25
C VAL A 107 -2.53 -1.33 9.61
N ALA A 108 -3.79 -1.67 9.94
CA ALA A 108 -4.44 -1.18 11.16
C ALA A 108 -3.70 -1.59 12.44
N GLU A 109 -3.22 -2.84 12.51
CA GLU A 109 -2.45 -3.32 13.67
C GLU A 109 -1.18 -2.50 13.86
N ASP A 110 -0.47 -2.24 12.77
CA ASP A 110 0.84 -1.60 12.78
C ASP A 110 0.78 -0.10 13.06
N LEU A 111 -0.25 0.59 12.58
CA LEU A 111 -0.50 1.99 12.91
C LEU A 111 -0.87 2.18 14.38
N SER A 112 -1.62 1.24 14.96
CA SER A 112 -2.05 1.31 16.35
C SER A 112 -0.88 1.33 17.33
N LYS A 113 0.24 0.68 16.99
CA LYS A 113 1.51 0.69 17.77
C LYS A 113 2.13 2.09 17.88
N ASN A 114 1.80 2.99 16.96
CA ASN A 114 2.25 4.38 16.96
C ASN A 114 1.18 5.38 17.42
N GLY A 115 0.05 4.90 17.95
CA GLY A 115 -1.07 5.76 18.35
C GLY A 115 -1.87 6.32 17.16
N LEU A 116 -1.70 5.74 15.97
CA LEU A 116 -2.43 6.11 14.76
C LEU A 116 -3.60 5.15 14.54
N GLU A 117 -4.63 5.64 13.86
CA GLU A 117 -5.69 4.81 13.30
C GLU A 117 -5.84 5.07 11.80
N LEU A 118 -6.17 4.01 11.07
CA LEU A 118 -6.49 4.05 9.66
C LEU A 118 -7.99 4.37 9.52
N GLU A 119 -8.31 5.52 8.94
CA GLU A 119 -9.69 5.92 8.69
C GLU A 119 -10.24 5.22 7.45
N SER A 120 -9.48 5.23 6.35
CA SER A 120 -9.85 4.52 5.13
C SER A 120 -8.64 4.31 4.22
N VAL A 121 -8.82 3.42 3.23
CA VAL A 121 -7.87 3.16 2.15
C VAL A 121 -8.62 3.23 0.84
N SER A 122 -8.02 3.85 -0.17
CA SER A 122 -8.60 3.97 -1.51
C SER A 122 -7.59 3.57 -2.57
N LEU A 123 -7.95 2.59 -3.41
CA LEU A 123 -7.19 2.22 -4.60
C LEU A 123 -7.59 3.15 -5.75
N THR A 124 -6.81 4.21 -5.96
CA THR A 124 -7.13 5.28 -6.95
C THR A 124 -6.70 4.91 -8.36
N ASN A 125 -5.64 4.11 -8.51
CA ASN A 125 -5.21 3.58 -9.80
C ASN A 125 -4.80 2.11 -9.68
N PHE A 126 -5.10 1.33 -10.72
CA PHE A 126 -4.68 -0.05 -10.87
C PHE A 126 -4.57 -0.37 -12.37
N ASN A 127 -3.40 -0.86 -12.79
CA ASN A 127 -3.16 -1.30 -14.15
C ASN A 127 -2.18 -2.48 -14.19
N GLN A 128 -2.24 -3.28 -15.25
CA GLN A 128 -1.16 -4.24 -15.53
C GLN A 128 0.09 -3.46 -15.95
N THR A 129 1.23 -3.76 -15.33
CA THR A 129 2.50 -3.13 -15.70
C THR A 129 2.86 -3.46 -17.15
N SER A 130 3.40 -2.49 -17.88
CA SER A 130 3.85 -2.68 -19.26
C SER A 130 4.86 -3.83 -19.38
N LYS A 131 4.76 -4.60 -20.47
CA LYS A 131 5.63 -5.75 -20.77
C LYS A 131 7.12 -5.37 -20.78
N GLU A 132 7.44 -4.12 -21.12
CA GLU A 132 8.81 -3.60 -21.18
C GLU A 132 9.51 -3.53 -19.81
N HIS A 133 8.75 -3.52 -18.71
CA HIS A 133 9.29 -3.49 -17.36
C HIS A 133 9.48 -4.88 -16.74
N PHE A 134 9.19 -5.96 -17.47
CA PHE A 134 9.49 -7.31 -17.02
C PHE A 134 10.93 -7.68 -17.43
N ASN A 135 11.71 -8.16 -16.47
CA ASN A 135 13.05 -8.64 -16.73
C ASN A 135 13.06 -10.14 -17.07
N PRO A 136 13.34 -10.56 -18.32
CA PRO A 136 13.33 -11.98 -18.71
C PRO A 136 14.41 -12.82 -17.99
N ASN A 137 15.41 -12.19 -17.37
CA ASN A 137 16.44 -12.87 -16.58
C ASN A 137 16.03 -13.06 -15.11
N ASN A 138 14.91 -12.49 -14.66
CA ASN A 138 14.34 -12.73 -13.34
C ASN A 138 13.28 -13.85 -13.43
N ALA A 139 13.36 -14.85 -12.55
CA ALA A 139 12.48 -16.02 -12.61
C ALA A 139 10.98 -15.67 -12.52
N PHE A 140 10.60 -14.74 -11.64
CA PHE A 140 9.20 -14.35 -11.48
C PHE A 140 8.70 -13.56 -12.69
N ASP A 141 9.51 -12.64 -13.21
CA ASP A 141 9.15 -11.86 -14.40
C ASP A 141 9.09 -12.76 -15.66
N ALA A 142 9.96 -13.75 -15.78
CA ALA A 142 9.93 -14.71 -16.87
C ALA A 142 8.64 -15.56 -16.87
N GLU A 143 8.19 -16.00 -15.69
CA GLU A 143 6.90 -16.67 -15.51
C GLU A 143 5.73 -15.75 -15.91
N GLY A 144 5.74 -14.51 -15.41
CA GLY A 144 4.73 -13.49 -15.73
C GLY A 144 4.66 -13.17 -17.23
N LEU A 145 5.82 -13.02 -17.90
CA LEU A 145 5.91 -12.78 -19.35
C LEU A 145 5.33 -13.92 -20.17
N THR A 146 5.62 -15.16 -19.75
CA THR A 146 5.10 -16.36 -20.39
C THR A 146 3.58 -16.37 -20.31
N LYS A 147 3.03 -16.11 -19.12
CA LYS A 147 1.58 -16.06 -18.90
C LYS A 147 0.92 -14.94 -19.71
N LEU A 148 1.46 -13.73 -19.66
CA LEU A 148 0.95 -12.57 -20.42
C LEU A 148 0.90 -12.87 -21.93
N THR A 149 1.95 -13.50 -22.44
CA THR A 149 2.05 -13.84 -23.87
C THR A 149 1.00 -14.90 -24.25
N GLN A 150 0.83 -15.94 -23.42
CA GLN A 150 -0.19 -16.97 -23.64
C GLN A 150 -1.61 -16.38 -23.64
N GLU A 151 -1.92 -15.49 -22.69
CA GLU A 151 -3.24 -14.84 -22.61
C GLU A 151 -3.51 -13.91 -23.79
N THR A 152 -2.50 -13.14 -24.20
CA THR A 152 -2.61 -12.24 -25.35
C THR A 152 -2.86 -13.01 -26.64
N GLU A 153 -2.12 -14.11 -26.86
CA GLU A 153 -2.31 -14.97 -28.03
C GLU A 153 -3.67 -15.69 -28.01
N ARG A 154 -4.12 -16.16 -26.84
CA ARG A 154 -5.46 -16.75 -26.68
C ARG A 154 -6.55 -15.75 -27.10
N ARG A 155 -6.53 -14.53 -26.54
CA ARG A 155 -7.51 -13.48 -26.86
C ARG A 155 -7.46 -13.05 -28.33
N ARG A 156 -6.26 -13.02 -28.94
CA ARG A 156 -6.11 -12.72 -30.37
C ARG A 156 -6.83 -13.75 -31.25
N ARG A 157 -6.76 -15.04 -30.88
CA ARG A 157 -7.46 -16.11 -31.59
C ARG A 157 -8.97 -16.07 -31.39
N GLU A 158 -9.45 -15.72 -30.20
CA GLU A 158 -10.89 -15.59 -29.92
C GLU A 158 -11.55 -14.41 -30.67
N ARG A 159 -10.77 -13.37 -30.98
CA ARG A 159 -11.23 -12.19 -31.71
C ARG A 159 -11.30 -12.39 -33.23
N ASN A 160 -10.53 -13.34 -33.77
CA ASN A 160 -10.36 -13.59 -35.21
C ASN A 160 -11.21 -14.78 -35.66
#